data_AF-A0A7S2X3Y7-F1
#
_entry.id   AF-A0A7S2X3Y7-F1
#
_cell.length_a   1.000
_cell.length_b   1.000
_cell.length_c   1.000
_cell.angle_alpha   90.00
_cell.angle_beta   90.00
_cell.angle_gamma   90.00
#
_symmetry.space_group_name_H-M   'P 1'
#
loop_
_entity.id
_entity.type
_entity.pdbx_description
1 polymer ?
#
loop_
_entity_poly.entity_id
_entity_poly.type
_entity_poly.pdbx_seq_one_letter_code
_entity_poly.pdbx_strand_id
1 'polypeptide(L)'
;QGEREMANDNKLLGNFELMGIAPAPRGVPQIEVTFDIDADGLTKISAKDKATGKEQSIAIQSSGGLSDDDIERMVKEAEANAEADKDRKAIIEATNDSESLIYTSEKSLTE
;
A
#
# COMPACT_ATOMS: atom_id res chain seq x y z
N GLN A 1 6.13 7.07 1.50
CA GLN A 1 6.55 7.56 2.81
C GLN A 1 5.88 8.89 3.08
N GLY A 2 5.22 8.99 4.23
CA GLY A 2 4.50 10.17 4.69
C GLY A 2 3.27 9.78 5.51
N GLU A 3 2.64 10.77 6.14
CA GLU A 3 1.56 10.61 7.14
C GLU A 3 0.16 10.89 6.58
N ARG A 4 0.04 11.23 5.29
CA ARG A 4 -1.26 11.53 4.67
C ARG A 4 -1.96 10.27 4.21
N GLU A 5 -3.29 10.26 4.24
CA GLU A 5 -4.07 9.04 3.92
C GLU A 5 -4.06 8.69 2.43
N MET A 6 -3.80 9.66 1.54
CA MET A 6 -3.84 9.48 0.09
C MET A 6 -2.44 9.23 -0.49
N ALA A 7 -2.30 8.24 -1.37
CA ALA A 7 -1.00 7.86 -1.95
C ALA A 7 -0.33 9.00 -2.74
N ASN A 8 -1.11 9.81 -3.48
CA ASN A 8 -0.61 10.92 -4.29
C ASN A 8 0.02 12.04 -3.46
N ASP A 9 -0.32 12.11 -2.18
CA ASP A 9 0.14 13.14 -1.24
C ASP A 9 1.39 12.71 -0.45
N ASN A 10 1.93 11.53 -0.77
CA ASN A 10 3.08 10.94 -0.11
C ASN A 10 4.26 10.74 -1.08
N LYS A 11 5.48 10.60 -0.55
CA LYS A 11 6.67 10.32 -1.35
C LYS A 11 6.69 8.86 -1.80
N LEU A 12 6.66 8.62 -3.11
CA LEU A 12 6.85 7.29 -3.69
C LEU A 12 8.30 6.84 -3.49
N LEU A 13 8.50 5.68 -2.84
CA LEU A 13 9.82 5.11 -2.63
C LEU A 13 10.24 4.14 -3.74
N GLY A 14 9.27 3.47 -4.35
CA GLY A 14 9.49 2.49 -5.41
C GLY A 14 8.24 1.64 -5.62
N ASN A 15 8.22 0.91 -6.73
CA ASN A 15 7.20 -0.09 -7.04
C ASN A 15 7.87 -1.45 -7.15
N PHE A 16 7.21 -2.49 -6.65
CA PHE A 16 7.64 -3.88 -6.85
C PHE A 16 6.45 -4.69 -7.36
N GLU A 17 6.72 -5.61 -8.27
CA GLU A 17 5.70 -6.48 -8.87
C GLU A 17 5.97 -7.93 -8.47
N LEU A 18 5.04 -8.52 -7.71
CA LEU A 18 5.06 -9.94 -7.42
C LEU A 18 4.36 -10.71 -8.54
N MET A 19 5.16 -11.26 -9.46
CA MET A 19 4.66 -12.06 -10.58
C MET A 19 4.57 -13.55 -10.24
N GLY A 20 3.73 -14.27 -10.99
CA GLY A 20 3.67 -15.73 -10.95
C GLY A 20 2.84 -16.31 -9.79
N ILE A 21 1.91 -15.53 -9.25
CA ILE A 21 0.86 -16.00 -8.34
C ILE A 21 -0.06 -16.94 -9.12
N ALA A 22 -0.35 -18.11 -8.56
CA ALA A 22 -1.24 -19.09 -9.18
C ALA A 22 -2.67 -18.51 -9.27
N PRO A 23 -3.43 -18.77 -10.36
CA PRO A 23 -4.83 -18.36 -10.44
C PRO A 23 -5.63 -18.93 -9.27
N ALA A 24 -6.22 -18.05 -8.48
CA ALA A 24 -7.05 -18.42 -7.34
C ALA A 24 -8.21 -17.43 -7.19
N PRO A 25 -9.32 -17.82 -6.53
CA PRO A 25 -10.40 -16.91 -6.23
C PRO A 25 -9.92 -15.69 -5.44
N ARG A 26 -10.59 -14.54 -5.62
CA ARG A 26 -10.28 -13.31 -4.89
C ARG A 26 -10.28 -13.58 -3.38
N GLY A 27 -9.24 -13.11 -2.68
CA GLY A 27 -9.07 -13.27 -1.23
C GLY A 27 -8.43 -14.60 -0.78
N VAL A 28 -8.13 -15.52 -1.70
CA VAL A 28 -7.45 -16.79 -1.38
C VAL A 28 -5.91 -16.67 -1.35
N PRO A 29 -5.24 -16.00 -2.31
CA PRO A 29 -3.79 -15.81 -2.23
C PRO A 29 -3.37 -15.09 -0.96
N GLN A 30 -2.42 -15.67 -0.23
CA GLN A 30 -1.86 -15.06 0.98
C GLN A 30 -0.46 -14.53 0.67
N ILE A 31 -0.36 -13.22 0.51
CA ILE A 31 0.91 -12.54 0.27
C ILE A 31 1.42 -11.97 1.59
N GLU A 32 2.60 -12.41 2.01
CA GLU A 32 3.31 -11.84 3.16
C GLU A 32 4.28 -10.79 2.67
N VAL A 33 4.16 -9.57 3.17
CA VAL A 33 5.08 -8.47 2.86
C VAL A 33 5.85 -8.13 4.13
N THR A 34 7.18 -8.16 4.04
CA THR A 34 8.11 -7.81 5.11
C THR A 34 8.86 -6.54 4.72
N PHE A 35 8.90 -5.60 5.66
CA PHE A 35 9.66 -4.35 5.55
C PHE A 35 10.81 -4.42 6.54
N ASP A 36 12.03 -4.43 6.04
CA ASP A 36 13.25 -4.40 6.83
C ASP A 36 13.93 -3.05 6.61
N ILE A 37 14.16 -2.31 7.69
CA ILE A 37 14.74 -0.97 7.67
C ILE A 37 15.99 -1.02 8.52
N ASP A 38 17.14 -0.80 7.91
CA ASP A 38 18.41 -0.78 8.62
C ASP A 38 18.76 0.62 9.18
N ALA A 39 19.80 0.67 10.01
CA ALA A 39 20.29 1.90 10.61
C ALA A 39 20.93 2.86 9.58
N ASP A 40 21.27 2.36 8.38
CA ASP A 40 21.85 3.13 7.29
C ASP A 40 20.78 3.74 6.36
N GLY A 41 19.49 3.44 6.60
CA GLY A 41 18.36 3.94 5.81
C GLY A 41 18.12 3.18 4.50
N LEU A 42 18.65 1.97 4.37
CA LEU A 42 18.26 1.02 3.34
C LEU A 42 16.97 0.32 3.78
N THR A 43 15.92 0.49 2.98
CA THR A 43 14.66 -0.21 3.19
C THR A 43 14.60 -1.39 2.23
N LYS A 44 14.66 -2.60 2.76
CA LYS A 44 14.45 -3.84 2.00
C LYS A 44 12.99 -4.28 2.17
N ILE A 45 12.29 -4.39 1.05
CA ILE A 45 10.91 -4.85 1.00
C ILE A 45 10.92 -6.21 0.33
N SER A 46 10.39 -7.24 1.00
CA SER A 46 10.22 -8.58 0.42
C SER A 46 8.76 -9.00 0.49
N ALA A 47 8.23 -9.50 -0.63
CA ALA A 47 6.91 -10.08 -0.72
C ALA A 47 7.00 -11.57 -1.07
N LYS A 48 6.29 -12.42 -0.32
CA LYS A 48 6.28 -13.87 -0.50
C LYS A 48 4.84 -14.38 -0.57
N ASP A 49 4.54 -15.16 -1.60
CA ASP A 49 3.30 -15.95 -1.64
C ASP A 49 3.45 -17.18 -0.75
N LYS A 50 2.58 -17.31 0.27
CA LYS A 50 2.62 -18.43 1.22
C LYS A 50 2.28 -19.77 0.59
N ALA A 51 1.50 -19.80 -0.49
CA ALA A 51 1.09 -21.04 -1.14
C ALA A 51 2.21 -21.62 -2.02
N THR A 52 2.87 -20.78 -2.80
CA THR A 52 3.90 -21.22 -3.76
C THR A 52 5.32 -21.08 -3.23
N GLY A 53 5.52 -20.30 -2.17
CA GLY A 53 6.84 -19.95 -1.64
C GLY A 53 7.63 -18.99 -2.53
N LYS A 54 7.06 -18.52 -3.65
CA LYS A 54 7.70 -17.54 -4.53
C LYS A 54 7.86 -16.22 -3.79
N GLU A 55 9.06 -15.66 -3.89
CA GLU A 55 9.41 -14.36 -3.31
C GLU A 55 9.92 -13.39 -4.37
N GLN A 56 9.66 -12.11 -4.13
CA GLN A 56 10.28 -10.99 -4.83
C GLN A 56 10.70 -9.97 -3.78
N SER A 57 11.85 -9.33 -4.00
CA SER A 57 12.30 -8.27 -3.10
C SER A 57 12.92 -7.11 -3.85
N ILE A 58 12.79 -5.93 -3.26
CA ILE A 58 13.42 -4.70 -3.72
C ILE A 58 14.18 -4.10 -2.53
N ALA A 59 15.37 -3.58 -2.81
CA ALA A 59 16.12 -2.78 -1.85
C ALA A 59 16.07 -1.34 -2.33
N ILE A 60 15.55 -0.45 -1.50
CA ILE A 60 15.42 0.97 -1.78
C ILE A 60 16.40 1.68 -0.87
N GLN A 61 17.47 2.19 -1.46
CA GLN A 61 18.40 3.06 -0.76
C GLN A 61 17.80 4.46 -0.77
N SER A 62 17.62 5.06 0.41
CA SER A 62 17.08 6.41 0.54
C SER A 62 18.11 7.41 0.00
N SER A 63 18.16 7.62 -1.32
CA SER A 63 19.17 8.43 -2.03
C SER A 63 18.98 9.94 -1.85
N GLY A 64 18.42 10.36 -0.71
CA GLY A 64 17.91 11.69 -0.44
C GLY A 64 16.67 11.56 0.43
N GLY A 65 16.90 11.43 1.74
CA GLY A 65 15.85 11.48 2.75
C GLY A 65 15.07 12.79 2.70
N LEU A 66 13.95 12.85 3.41
CA LEU A 66 13.28 14.13 3.67
C LEU A 66 14.19 14.95 4.61
N SER A 67 14.38 16.24 4.33
CA SER A 67 15.03 17.13 5.30
C SER A 67 14.13 17.32 6.52
N ASP A 68 14.67 17.73 7.66
CA ASP A 68 13.86 18.01 8.86
C ASP A 68 12.77 19.05 8.57
N ASP A 69 13.07 20.06 7.75
CA ASP A 69 12.11 21.07 7.29
C ASP A 69 10.99 20.45 6.43
N ASP A 70 11.33 19.49 5.56
CA ASP A 70 10.32 18.77 4.76
C ASP A 70 9.44 17.89 5.64
N ILE A 71 10.02 17.24 6.65
CA ILE A 71 9.28 16.41 7.61
C ILE A 71 8.29 17.28 8.38
N GLU A 72 8.74 18.40 8.96
CA GLU A 72 7.85 19.32 9.67
C GLU A 72 6.74 19.87 8.79
N ARG A 73 7.06 20.23 7.54
CA ARG A 73 6.04 20.69 6.59
C ARG A 73 5.01 19.60 6.31
N MET A 74 5.45 18.37 6.05
CA MET A 74 4.56 17.24 5.77
C MET A 74 3.66 16.91 6.97
N VAL A 75 4.17 17.00 8.19
CA VAL A 75 3.37 16.80 9.42
C VAL A 75 2.29 17.89 9.55
N LYS A 76 2.67 19.17 9.39
CA LYS A 76 1.70 20.29 9.43
C LYS A 76 0.66 20.18 8.33
N GLU A 77 1.06 19.79 7.13
CA GLU A 77 0.13 19.55 6.01
C GLU A 77 -0.80 18.38 6.30
N ALA A 78 -0.33 17.29 6.89
CA ALA A 78 -1.17 16.17 7.30
C ALA A 78 -2.21 16.59 8.34
N GLU A 79 -1.82 17.34 9.37
CA GLU A 79 -2.75 17.85 10.39
C GLU A 79 -3.80 18.80 9.79
N ALA A 80 -3.38 19.73 8.92
CA ALA A 80 -4.28 20.68 8.29
C ALA A 80 -5.27 20.02 7.31
N ASN A 81 -4.89 18.90 6.69
CA ASN A 81 -5.73 18.17 5.73
C ASN A 81 -6.44 16.97 6.33
N ALA A 82 -6.30 16.68 7.63
CA ALA A 82 -6.82 15.47 8.26
C ALA A 82 -8.34 15.27 8.05
N GLU A 83 -9.13 16.33 8.16
CA GLU A 83 -10.59 16.26 7.95
C GLU A 83 -10.94 16.00 6.48
N ALA A 84 -10.29 16.71 5.56
CA ALA A 84 -10.50 16.53 4.12
C ALA A 84 -10.04 15.15 3.63
N ASP A 85 -8.93 14.65 4.15
CA ASP A 85 -8.39 13.32 3.84
C ASP A 85 -9.35 12.23 4.35
N LYS A 86 -9.91 12.40 5.56
CA LYS A 86 -10.92 11.51 6.13
C LYS A 86 -12.19 11.43 5.28
N ASP A 87 -12.71 12.56 4.83
CA ASP A 87 -13.91 12.59 3.97
C ASP A 87 -13.66 11.89 2.63
N ARG A 88 -12.50 12.14 2.01
CA ARG A 88 -12.10 11.46 0.78
C ARG A 88 -11.93 9.96 0.98
N LYS A 89 -11.31 9.54 2.09
CA LYS A 89 -11.14 8.14 2.45
C LYS A 89 -12.47 7.45 2.61
N ALA A 90 -13.43 8.07 3.30
CA ALA A 90 -14.77 7.50 3.48
C ALA A 90 -15.47 7.24 2.14
N ILE A 91 -15.33 8.14 1.17
CA ILE A 91 -15.89 7.96 -0.18
C ILE A 91 -15.22 6.78 -0.90
N ILE A 92 -13.89 6.69 -0.82
CA ILE A 92 -13.12 5.62 -1.46
C ILE A 92 -13.41 4.27 -0.82
N GLU A 93 -13.46 4.19 0.51
CA GLU A 93 -13.83 2.98 1.25
C GLU A 93 -15.25 2.53 0.86
N ALA A 94 -16.23 3.44 0.86
CA ALA A 94 -17.58 3.14 0.42
C ALA A 94 -17.64 2.65 -1.04
N THR A 95 -16.79 3.20 -1.92
CA THR A 95 -16.69 2.76 -3.32
C THR A 95 -16.13 1.34 -3.40
N ASN A 96 -15.01 1.06 -2.72
CA ASN A 96 -14.38 -0.26 -2.68
C ASN A 96 -15.31 -1.33 -2.08
N ASP A 97 -16.03 -0.98 -1.01
CA ASP A 97 -17.03 -1.86 -0.38
C ASP A 97 -18.20 -2.14 -1.32
N SER A 98 -18.67 -1.13 -2.05
CA SER A 98 -19.74 -1.26 -3.04
C SER A 98 -19.31 -2.15 -4.21
N GLU A 99 -18.11 -1.95 -4.76
CA GLU A 99 -17.54 -2.81 -5.81
C GLU A 99 -17.36 -4.25 -5.33
N SER A 100 -16.91 -4.42 -4.08
CA SER A 100 -16.77 -5.73 -3.45
C SER A 100 -18.12 -6.44 -3.30
N LEU A 101 -19.17 -5.71 -2.93
CA LEU A 101 -20.53 -6.22 -2.80
C LEU A 101 -21.14 -6.58 -4.15
N ILE A 102 -20.96 -5.73 -5.18
CA ILE A 102 -21.38 -6.00 -6.55
C ILE A 102 -20.76 -7.30 -7.03
N TYR A 103 -19.44 -7.42 -6.94
CA TYR A 103 -18.72 -8.62 -7.34
C TYR A 103 -19.25 -9.90 -6.65
N THR A 104 -19.49 -9.81 -5.35
CA THR A 104 -20.01 -10.95 -4.56
C THR A 104 -21.44 -11.31 -4.97
N SER A 105 -22.27 -10.31 -5.26
CA SER A 105 -23.66 -10.50 -5.69
C SER A 105 -23.74 -11.09 -7.09
N GLU A 106 -22.94 -10.57 -8.04
CA GLU A 106 -22.83 -11.11 -9.39
C GLU A 106 -22.36 -12.56 -9.37
N LYS A 107 -21.34 -12.87 -8.57
CA LYS A 107 -20.86 -14.25 -8.41
C LYS A 107 -21.97 -15.18 -7.89
N SER A 108 -22.72 -14.74 -6.87
CA SER A 108 -23.80 -15.53 -6.28
C SER A 108 -24.98 -15.79 -7.23
N LEU A 109 -25.18 -14.94 -8.25
CA LEU A 109 -26.21 -15.11 -9.27
C LEU A 109 -25.75 -15.98 -10.46
N THR A 110 -24.43 -16.13 -10.63
CA THR A 110 -23.83 -16.85 -11.76
C THR A 110 -23.39 -18.27 -11.38
N GLU A 111 -23.29 -18.58 -10.08
CA GLU A 111 -23.25 -19.94 -9.53
C GLU A 111 -24.64 -20.60 -9.54
#